data_AF-A0A7S4N154-F1
#
_entry.id   AF-A0A7S4N154-F1
#
_cell.length_a   1.000
_cell.length_b   1.000
_cell.length_c   1.000
_cell.angle_alpha   90.00
_cell.angle_beta   90.00
_cell.angle_gamma   90.00
#
_symmetry.space_group_name_H-M   'P 1'
#
loop_
_entity.id
_entity.type
_entity.pdbx_description
1 polymer ?
#
loop_
_entity_poly.entity_id
_entity_poly.type
_entity_poly.pdbx_seq_one_letter_code
_entity_poly.pdbx_strand_id
1 'polypeptide(L)'
;MQSLVSRVLMEHKGVRITSENNTEILLGDLRFKMLFQEFPQRSNLQIVNFIKIIFPVNFIMILFMNLQATMIQIGQEKEKGIKEALSLKGMSPISFWITWFLSESIIVLGSVLVSVCGLYAGRILVHTNFGIVFLGFFLFGMSFICLGFLISQLASKGQTLFVVGALMLLVLSGIFYLVQFLMINKGVARPLVLLTFLLSPVPFGHFLYTMLDGELLTTGWTSDLSP
;
A
#
# COMPACT_ATOMS: atom_id res chain seq x y z
N MET A 1 11.73 27.92 -40.97
CA MET A 1 11.09 29.11 -41.55
C MET A 1 9.89 29.63 -40.75
N GLN A 2 9.59 29.09 -39.54
CA GLN A 2 8.58 29.67 -38.63
C GLN A 2 9.18 30.56 -37.52
N SER A 3 10.50 30.48 -37.28
CA SER A 3 11.17 31.26 -36.23
C SER A 3 11.44 32.73 -36.58
N LEU A 4 11.40 33.09 -37.86
CA LEU A 4 11.60 34.47 -38.32
C LEU A 4 10.29 35.24 -38.43
N VAL A 5 9.19 34.55 -38.75
CA VAL A 5 7.84 35.17 -38.83
C VAL A 5 7.35 35.59 -37.44
N SER A 6 7.66 34.85 -36.38
CA SER A 6 7.33 35.28 -35.01
C SER A 6 8.19 36.46 -34.52
N ARG A 7 9.43 36.61 -35.03
CA ARG A 7 10.28 37.76 -34.68
C ARG A 7 9.76 39.08 -35.24
N VAL A 8 9.20 39.09 -36.44
CA VAL A 8 8.68 40.32 -37.08
C VAL A 8 7.35 40.78 -36.45
N LEU A 9 6.53 39.86 -35.93
CA LEU A 9 5.26 40.21 -35.25
C LEU A 9 5.46 40.78 -33.83
N MET A 10 6.68 40.77 -33.28
CA MET A 10 6.97 41.17 -31.90
C MET A 10 7.45 42.62 -31.77
N GLU A 11 7.73 43.32 -32.86
CA GLU A 11 8.26 44.69 -32.80
C GLU A 11 7.15 45.78 -32.80
N HIS A 12 5.93 45.43 -33.23
CA HIS A 12 4.84 46.41 -33.37
C HIS A 12 4.00 46.63 -32.09
N LYS A 13 4.28 45.88 -31.03
CA LYS A 13 3.75 46.10 -29.68
C LYS A 13 4.91 45.82 -28.73
N GLY A 14 5.41 46.85 -28.04
CA GLY A 14 6.64 46.83 -27.23
C GLY A 14 6.65 45.80 -26.08
N VAL A 15 6.71 44.52 -26.42
CA VAL A 15 6.70 43.37 -25.52
C VAL A 15 8.07 42.72 -25.61
N ARG A 16 8.93 43.01 -24.63
CA ARG A 16 10.22 42.32 -24.48
C ARG A 16 10.03 41.10 -23.58
N ILE A 17 10.28 39.91 -24.10
CA ILE A 17 10.31 38.67 -23.33
C ILE A 17 11.79 38.31 -23.16
N THR A 18 12.33 38.47 -21.95
CA THR A 18 13.70 38.04 -21.61
C THR A 18 13.63 36.60 -21.10
N SER A 19 14.28 35.68 -21.81
CA SER A 19 14.33 34.26 -21.48
C SER A 19 15.63 33.94 -20.75
N GLU A 20 15.68 34.20 -19.44
CA GLU A 20 16.71 33.64 -18.56
C GLU A 20 16.09 33.36 -17.18
N ASN A 21 15.78 32.07 -16.94
CA ASN A 21 15.38 31.46 -15.66
C ASN A 21 14.14 31.92 -14.88
N ASN A 22 13.30 32.82 -15.39
CA ASN A 22 11.89 32.92 -15.00
C ASN A 22 11.17 33.77 -16.03
N THR A 23 10.09 33.26 -16.60
CA THR A 23 9.30 33.92 -17.64
C THR A 23 8.48 35.06 -17.05
N GLU A 24 9.15 36.18 -16.78
CA GLU A 24 8.52 37.46 -16.49
C GLU A 24 8.17 38.15 -17.81
N ILE A 25 6.88 38.45 -18.00
CA ILE A 25 6.43 39.27 -19.13
C ILE A 25 6.27 40.71 -18.62
N LEU A 26 6.99 41.63 -19.27
CA LEU A 26 6.94 43.07 -19.00
C LEU A 26 6.01 43.75 -20.01
N LEU A 27 4.89 44.29 -19.52
CA LEU A 27 3.98 45.18 -20.25
C LEU A 27 4.03 46.55 -19.58
N GLY A 28 4.95 47.42 -20.02
CA GLY A 28 5.20 48.71 -19.36
C GLY A 28 5.70 48.49 -17.93
N ASP A 29 5.02 49.07 -16.93
CA ASP A 29 5.40 49.01 -15.51
C ASP A 29 4.79 47.81 -14.75
N LEU A 30 3.99 46.98 -15.43
CA LEU A 30 3.35 45.80 -14.83
C LEU A 30 4.22 44.56 -15.03
N ARG A 31 4.69 43.97 -13.91
CA ARG A 31 5.46 42.72 -13.88
C ARG A 31 4.55 41.53 -13.61
N PHE A 32 4.29 40.71 -14.63
CA PHE A 32 3.56 39.45 -14.44
C PHE A 32 4.55 38.30 -14.31
N LYS A 33 4.60 37.69 -13.11
CA LYS A 33 5.35 36.46 -12.84
C LYS A 33 4.42 35.27 -13.08
N MET A 34 4.55 34.63 -14.24
CA MET A 34 3.82 33.39 -14.51
C MET A 34 4.47 32.24 -13.76
N LEU A 35 3.89 31.86 -12.61
CA LEU A 35 4.20 30.57 -11.99
C LEU A 35 3.50 29.47 -12.81
N PHE A 36 4.25 28.83 -13.69
CA PHE A 36 3.80 27.60 -14.35
C PHE A 36 3.79 26.48 -13.30
N GLN A 37 2.68 26.36 -12.57
CA GLN A 37 2.36 25.12 -11.89
C GLN A 37 1.83 24.16 -12.96
N GLU A 38 2.55 23.06 -13.20
CA GLU A 38 2.13 22.05 -14.18
C GLU A 38 0.76 21.50 -13.78
N PHE A 39 -0.27 21.79 -14.58
CA PHE A 39 -1.58 21.14 -14.42
C PHE A 39 -1.46 19.67 -14.83
N PRO A 40 -1.89 18.71 -14.01
CA PRO A 40 -1.82 17.29 -14.36
C PRO A 40 -2.67 17.00 -15.60
N GLN A 41 -2.06 16.46 -16.65
CA GLN A 41 -2.76 16.04 -17.87
C GLN A 41 -3.80 14.96 -17.53
N ARG A 42 -5.03 15.07 -18.07
CA ARG A 42 -6.16 14.16 -17.80
C ARG A 42 -5.84 12.66 -17.98
N SER A 43 -4.90 12.32 -18.87
CA SER A 43 -4.45 10.94 -19.10
C SER A 43 -3.66 10.36 -17.91
N ASN A 44 -2.88 11.19 -17.22
CA ASN A 44 -2.06 10.77 -16.09
C ASN A 44 -2.92 10.47 -14.84
N LEU A 45 -4.02 11.21 -14.67
CA LEU A 45 -4.96 11.02 -13.56
C LEU A 45 -5.61 9.62 -13.54
N GLN A 46 -5.93 9.05 -14.69
CA GLN A 46 -6.50 7.69 -14.73
C GLN A 46 -5.47 6.65 -14.34
N ILE A 47 -4.26 6.69 -14.90
CA ILE A 47 -3.17 5.76 -14.61
C ILE A 47 -2.84 5.79 -13.11
N VAL A 48 -2.73 6.99 -12.55
CA VAL A 48 -2.47 7.21 -11.13
C VAL A 48 -3.59 6.63 -10.25
N ASN A 49 -4.86 6.83 -10.60
CA ASN A 49 -5.99 6.24 -9.86
C ASN A 49 -6.04 4.71 -9.97
N PHE A 50 -5.64 4.14 -11.11
CA PHE A 50 -5.49 2.70 -11.25
C PHE A 50 -4.41 2.15 -10.33
N ILE A 51 -3.26 2.82 -10.23
CA ILE A 51 -2.17 2.42 -9.34
C ILE A 51 -2.64 2.46 -7.87
N LYS A 52 -3.41 3.47 -7.46
CA LYS A 52 -3.99 3.55 -6.09
C LYS A 52 -4.83 2.36 -5.69
N ILE A 53 -5.58 1.78 -6.62
CA ILE A 53 -6.49 0.68 -6.34
C ILE A 53 -5.77 -0.66 -6.44
N ILE A 54 -4.90 -0.81 -7.44
CA ILE A 54 -4.23 -2.08 -7.75
C ILE A 54 -3.09 -2.35 -6.79
N PHE A 55 -2.31 -1.33 -6.44
CA PHE A 55 -1.10 -1.48 -5.64
C PHE A 55 -1.36 -2.11 -4.26
N PRO A 56 -2.33 -1.64 -3.44
CA PRO A 56 -2.62 -2.23 -2.14
C PRO A 56 -3.06 -3.70 -2.22
N VAL A 57 -3.89 -4.02 -3.22
CA VAL A 57 -4.45 -5.38 -3.39
C VAL A 57 -3.37 -6.38 -3.76
N ASN A 58 -2.48 -6.02 -4.68
CA ASN A 58 -1.36 -6.89 -5.07
C ASN A 58 -0.46 -7.18 -3.87
N PHE A 59 -0.23 -6.17 -3.02
CA PHE A 59 0.61 -6.35 -1.84
C PHE A 59 0.00 -7.33 -0.84
N ILE A 60 -1.31 -7.23 -0.61
CA ILE A 60 -2.06 -8.18 0.24
C ILE A 60 -2.00 -9.60 -0.36
N MET A 61 -2.12 -9.74 -1.68
CA MET A 61 -2.05 -11.05 -2.36
C MET A 61 -0.69 -11.74 -2.20
N ILE A 62 0.41 -11.00 -2.33
CA ILE A 62 1.77 -11.55 -2.18
C ILE A 62 1.99 -12.06 -0.76
N LEU A 63 1.60 -11.28 0.25
CA LEU A 63 1.69 -11.70 1.65
C LEU A 63 0.79 -12.91 1.95
N PHE A 64 -0.38 -12.98 1.31
CA PHE A 64 -1.28 -14.13 1.44
C PHE A 64 -0.69 -15.42 0.90
N MET A 65 0.00 -15.38 -0.25
CA MET A 65 0.63 -16.59 -0.79
C MET A 65 1.67 -17.19 0.17
N ASN A 66 2.42 -16.35 0.89
CA ASN A 66 3.36 -16.80 1.91
C ASN A 66 2.62 -17.46 3.08
N LEU A 67 1.62 -16.78 3.64
CA LEU A 67 0.78 -17.30 4.73
C LEU A 67 0.11 -18.64 4.36
N GLN A 68 -0.39 -18.74 3.14
CA GLN A 68 -1.07 -19.92 2.62
C GLN A 68 -0.15 -21.15 2.61
N ALA A 69 1.11 -20.98 2.22
CA ALA A 69 2.10 -22.07 2.22
C ALA A 69 2.32 -22.61 3.64
N THR A 70 2.49 -21.70 4.61
CA THR A 70 2.68 -22.06 6.03
C THR A 70 1.45 -22.74 6.60
N MET A 71 0.25 -22.27 6.28
CA MET A 71 -0.99 -22.93 6.71
C MET A 71 -1.05 -24.38 6.23
N ILE A 72 -0.67 -24.65 4.97
CA ILE A 72 -0.66 -26.01 4.43
C ILE A 72 0.37 -26.88 5.16
N GLN A 73 1.58 -26.34 5.41
CA GLN A 73 2.63 -27.05 6.14
C GLN A 73 2.17 -27.41 7.56
N ILE A 74 1.61 -26.46 8.30
CA ILE A 74 1.04 -26.70 9.64
C ILE A 74 -0.04 -27.79 9.57
N GLY A 75 -0.90 -27.76 8.55
CA GLY A 75 -1.88 -28.81 8.30
C GLY A 75 -1.25 -30.18 8.09
N GLN A 76 -0.25 -30.27 7.24
CA GLN A 76 0.46 -31.53 6.96
C GLN A 76 1.19 -32.06 8.20
N GLU A 77 1.75 -31.20 9.05
CA GLU A 77 2.37 -31.60 10.31
C GLU A 77 1.34 -32.10 11.33
N LYS A 78 0.16 -31.48 11.36
CA LYS A 78 -0.98 -31.94 12.16
C LYS A 78 -1.49 -33.30 11.67
N GLU A 79 -1.64 -33.51 10.36
CA GLU A 79 -2.04 -34.80 9.77
C GLU A 79 -1.06 -35.92 10.13
N LYS A 80 0.24 -35.62 10.17
CA LYS A 80 1.31 -36.57 10.53
C LYS A 80 1.40 -36.84 12.04
N GLY A 81 0.56 -36.19 12.86
CA GLY A 81 0.61 -36.35 14.32
C GLY A 81 1.89 -35.81 14.97
N ILE A 82 2.61 -34.88 14.31
CA ILE A 82 3.90 -34.38 14.82
C ILE A 82 3.71 -33.69 16.18
N LYS A 83 2.58 -32.99 16.37
CA LYS A 83 2.24 -32.36 17.66
C LYS A 83 2.13 -33.37 18.80
N GLU A 84 1.56 -34.55 18.52
CA GLU A 84 1.39 -35.64 19.48
C GLU A 84 2.74 -36.35 19.73
N ALA A 85 3.51 -36.59 18.66
CA ALA A 85 4.87 -37.11 18.75
C ALA A 85 5.80 -36.21 19.57
N LEU A 86 5.63 -34.88 19.49
CA LEU A 86 6.39 -33.92 20.29
C LEU A 86 6.02 -34.00 21.78
N SER A 87 4.73 -34.13 22.08
CA SER A 87 4.23 -34.30 23.44
C SER A 87 4.74 -35.60 24.07
N LEU A 88 4.83 -36.69 23.29
CA LEU A 88 5.38 -37.96 23.75
C LEU A 88 6.88 -37.89 24.06
N LYS A 89 7.61 -36.98 23.41
CA LYS A 89 9.03 -36.71 23.69
C LYS A 89 9.28 -35.75 24.85
N GLY A 90 8.23 -35.35 25.58
CA GLY A 90 8.33 -34.49 26.76
C GLY A 90 8.45 -32.99 26.44
N MET A 91 8.22 -32.56 25.19
CA MET A 91 8.18 -31.14 24.85
C MET A 91 6.78 -30.55 25.08
N SER A 92 6.76 -29.28 25.52
CA SER A 92 5.52 -28.52 25.68
C SER A 92 4.83 -28.28 24.33
N PRO A 93 3.50 -28.47 24.23
CA PRO A 93 2.74 -28.19 23.00
C PRO A 93 2.75 -26.69 22.62
N ILE A 94 3.11 -25.79 23.54
CA ILE A 94 3.31 -24.36 23.24
C ILE A 94 4.53 -24.15 22.34
N SER A 95 5.58 -24.96 22.49
CA SER A 95 6.83 -24.81 21.72
C SER A 95 6.58 -24.94 20.22
N PHE A 96 5.64 -25.81 19.81
CA PHE A 96 5.24 -25.96 18.42
C PHE A 96 4.74 -24.64 17.82
N TRP A 97 3.84 -23.95 18.54
CA TRP A 97 3.25 -22.70 18.08
C TRP A 97 4.25 -21.56 18.05
N ILE A 98 5.13 -21.48 19.06
CA ILE A 98 6.17 -20.45 19.13
C ILE A 98 7.16 -20.61 17.97
N THR A 99 7.60 -21.83 17.66
CA THR A 99 8.52 -22.07 16.54
C THR A 99 7.92 -21.61 15.22
N TRP A 100 6.68 -22.00 14.94
CA TRP A 100 5.99 -21.58 13.72
C TRP A 100 5.79 -20.06 13.67
N PHE A 101 5.35 -19.45 14.77
CA PHE A 101 5.15 -18.01 14.85
C PHE A 101 6.44 -17.21 14.64
N LEU A 102 7.55 -17.67 15.24
CA LEU A 102 8.85 -17.01 15.14
C LEU A 102 9.43 -17.13 13.72
N SER A 103 9.34 -18.31 13.11
CA SER A 103 9.78 -18.53 11.73
C SER A 103 9.04 -17.61 10.75
N GLU A 104 7.71 -17.52 10.89
CA GLU A 104 6.90 -16.62 10.06
C GLU A 104 7.20 -15.14 10.32
N SER A 105 7.41 -14.76 11.58
CA SER A 105 7.74 -13.37 11.92
C SER A 105 9.05 -12.90 11.27
N ILE A 106 10.05 -13.78 11.19
CA ILE A 106 11.33 -13.49 10.52
C ILE A 106 11.14 -13.34 9.01
N ILE A 107 10.38 -14.24 8.39
CA ILE A 107 10.08 -14.19 6.95
C ILE A 107 9.31 -12.92 6.59
N VAL A 108 8.31 -12.56 7.40
CA VAL A 108 7.52 -11.33 7.23
C VAL A 108 8.40 -10.10 7.42
N LEU A 109 9.27 -10.07 8.43
CA LEU A 109 10.19 -8.95 8.63
C LEU A 109 11.09 -8.76 7.40
N GLY A 110 11.66 -9.84 6.85
CA GLY A 110 12.47 -9.80 5.63
C GLY A 110 11.67 -9.31 4.42
N SER A 111 10.45 -9.83 4.24
CA SER A 111 9.56 -9.47 3.14
C SER A 111 9.12 -8.00 3.21
N VAL A 112 8.82 -7.50 4.41
CA VAL A 112 8.49 -6.08 4.64
C VAL A 112 9.69 -5.20 4.32
N LEU A 113 10.90 -5.54 4.79
CA LEU A 113 12.11 -4.78 4.48
C LEU A 113 12.36 -4.69 2.97
N VAL A 114 12.33 -5.82 2.27
CA VAL A 114 12.51 -5.86 0.81
C VAL A 114 11.47 -5.00 0.10
N SER A 115 10.21 -5.09 0.53
CA SER A 115 9.11 -4.36 -0.08
C SER A 115 9.21 -2.85 0.12
N VAL A 116 9.50 -2.41 1.35
CA VAL A 116 9.67 -1.00 1.65
C VAL A 116 10.88 -0.45 0.90
N CYS A 117 12.02 -1.16 0.91
CA CYS A 117 13.19 -0.78 0.11
C CYS A 117 12.86 -0.69 -1.39
N GLY A 118 12.07 -1.62 -1.92
CA GLY A 118 11.60 -1.59 -3.31
C GLY A 118 10.75 -0.35 -3.63
N LEU A 119 9.89 0.08 -2.70
CA LEU A 119 9.07 1.28 -2.87
C LEU A 119 9.89 2.57 -2.94
N TYR A 120 10.91 2.68 -2.07
CA TYR A 120 11.82 3.83 -2.08
C TYR A 120 12.78 3.80 -3.27
N ALA A 121 13.27 2.62 -3.66
CA ALA A 121 14.09 2.46 -4.86
C ALA A 121 13.30 2.81 -6.14
N GLY A 122 12.03 2.44 -6.19
CA GLY A 122 11.10 2.77 -7.28
C GLY A 122 10.66 4.23 -7.31
N ARG A 123 11.08 5.06 -6.33
CA ARG A 123 10.64 6.47 -6.16
C ARG A 123 9.11 6.63 -6.17
N ILE A 124 8.39 5.63 -5.67
CA ILE A 124 6.92 5.66 -5.57
C ILE A 124 6.48 6.51 -4.37
N LEU A 125 7.27 6.48 -3.28
CA LEU A 125 7.06 7.23 -2.05
C LEU A 125 8.28 8.12 -1.79
N VAL A 126 8.23 9.37 -2.22
CA VAL A 126 9.32 10.36 -2.11
C VAL A 126 9.09 11.28 -0.91
N HIS A 127 7.84 11.66 -0.65
CA HIS A 127 7.46 12.63 0.38
C HIS A 127 7.10 11.98 1.71
N THR A 128 6.97 10.65 1.76
CA THR A 128 6.52 9.95 2.96
C THR A 128 7.68 9.34 3.77
N ASN A 129 7.63 9.43 5.11
CA ASN A 129 8.67 8.93 6.01
C ASN A 129 8.76 7.39 5.99
N PHE A 130 9.99 6.89 5.85
CA PHE A 130 10.31 5.45 5.85
C PHE A 130 9.78 4.72 7.08
N GLY A 131 9.89 5.31 8.27
CA GLY A 131 9.48 4.68 9.52
C GLY A 131 7.98 4.39 9.59
N ILE A 132 7.14 5.29 9.07
CA ILE A 132 5.68 5.14 9.09
C ILE A 132 5.27 4.02 8.11
N VAL A 133 5.88 4.01 6.91
CA VAL A 133 5.64 2.95 5.92
C VAL A 133 6.08 1.60 6.49
N PHE A 134 7.30 1.50 7.02
CA PHE A 134 7.82 0.27 7.60
C PHE A 134 6.93 -0.25 8.74
N LEU A 135 6.55 0.62 9.67
CA LEU A 135 5.72 0.25 10.80
C LEU A 135 4.33 -0.23 10.34
N GLY A 136 3.70 0.46 9.39
CA GLY A 136 2.40 0.07 8.84
C GLY A 136 2.42 -1.31 8.19
N PHE A 137 3.45 -1.61 7.40
CA PHE A 137 3.61 -2.92 6.76
C PHE A 137 3.95 -4.02 7.77
N PHE A 138 4.80 -3.73 8.76
CA PHE A 138 5.18 -4.69 9.79
C PHE A 138 4.00 -5.07 10.70
N LEU A 139 3.24 -4.07 11.17
CA LEU A 139 2.04 -4.32 11.99
C LEU A 139 0.98 -5.11 11.20
N PHE A 140 0.79 -4.78 9.92
CA PHE A 140 -0.09 -5.54 9.05
C PHE A 140 0.35 -7.00 8.94
N GLY A 141 1.64 -7.25 8.66
CA GLY A 141 2.20 -8.60 8.60
C GLY A 141 1.97 -9.40 9.89
N MET A 142 2.23 -8.82 11.07
CA MET A 142 1.99 -9.47 12.36
C MET A 142 0.51 -9.78 12.60
N SER A 143 -0.39 -8.85 12.30
CA SER A 143 -1.84 -9.05 12.40
C SER A 143 -2.32 -10.17 11.47
N PHE A 144 -1.74 -10.24 10.27
CA PHE A 144 -2.08 -11.24 9.28
C PHE A 144 -1.60 -12.65 9.64
N ILE A 145 -0.40 -12.75 10.24
CA ILE A 145 0.10 -14.00 10.84
C ILE A 145 -0.90 -14.53 11.87
N CYS A 146 -1.35 -13.68 12.81
CA CYS A 146 -2.32 -14.07 13.84
C CYS A 146 -3.63 -14.61 13.24
N LEU A 147 -4.11 -13.98 12.16
CA LEU A 147 -5.30 -14.42 11.44
C LEU A 147 -5.09 -15.80 10.78
N GLY A 148 -3.93 -16.01 10.15
CA GLY A 148 -3.57 -17.32 9.58
C GLY A 148 -3.48 -18.43 10.62
N PHE A 149 -2.91 -18.14 11.80
CA PHE A 149 -2.85 -19.11 12.90
C PHE A 149 -4.22 -19.45 13.51
N LEU A 150 -5.13 -18.48 13.57
CA LEU A 150 -6.50 -18.71 14.01
C LEU A 150 -7.20 -19.70 13.09
N ILE A 151 -7.08 -19.51 11.77
CA ILE A 151 -7.69 -20.39 10.78
C ILE A 151 -6.99 -21.75 10.73
N SER A 152 -5.67 -21.78 10.90
CA SER A 152 -4.93 -23.04 10.94
C SER A 152 -5.36 -23.93 12.11
N GLN A 153 -5.98 -23.41 13.18
CA GLN A 153 -6.59 -24.23 14.23
C GLN A 153 -7.86 -24.95 13.81
N LEU A 154 -8.65 -24.36 12.92
CA LEU A 154 -9.99 -24.87 12.58
C LEU A 154 -9.95 -26.13 11.72
N ALA A 155 -8.85 -26.35 11.00
CA ALA A 155 -8.67 -27.53 10.17
C ALA A 155 -7.34 -28.25 10.50
N SER A 156 -7.43 -29.57 10.61
CA SER A 156 -6.25 -30.42 10.81
C SER A 156 -5.69 -30.94 9.50
N LYS A 157 -6.42 -30.79 8.38
CA LYS A 157 -6.03 -31.31 7.06
C LYS A 157 -5.37 -30.25 6.17
N GLY A 158 -4.25 -30.59 5.54
CA GLY A 158 -3.49 -29.68 4.68
C GLY A 158 -4.27 -29.25 3.44
N GLN A 159 -4.97 -30.19 2.78
CA GLN A 159 -5.81 -29.88 1.62
C GLN A 159 -7.01 -28.97 1.98
N THR A 160 -7.61 -29.17 3.15
CA THR A 160 -8.69 -28.31 3.63
C THR A 160 -8.19 -26.89 3.89
N LEU A 161 -7.00 -26.74 4.48
CA LEU A 161 -6.39 -25.43 4.72
C LEU A 161 -6.03 -24.68 3.44
N PHE A 162 -5.70 -25.40 2.36
CA PHE A 162 -5.55 -24.80 1.04
C PHE A 162 -6.86 -24.17 0.55
N VAL A 163 -7.96 -24.94 0.57
CA VAL A 163 -9.27 -24.46 0.11
C VAL A 163 -9.79 -23.32 1.00
N VAL A 164 -9.67 -23.46 2.32
CA VAL A 164 -10.10 -22.44 3.27
C VAL A 164 -9.30 -21.16 3.10
N GLY A 165 -7.99 -21.25 2.89
CA GLY A 165 -7.18 -20.08 2.63
C GLY A 165 -7.53 -19.43 1.27
N ALA A 166 -7.73 -20.20 0.20
CA ALA A 166 -8.17 -19.64 -1.07
C ALA A 166 -9.52 -18.88 -0.96
N LEU A 167 -10.47 -19.42 -0.20
CA LEU A 167 -11.73 -18.73 0.11
C LEU A 167 -11.50 -17.46 0.95
N MET A 168 -10.60 -17.52 1.93
CA MET A 168 -10.23 -16.36 2.74
C MET A 168 -9.64 -15.24 1.86
N LEU A 169 -8.72 -15.55 0.94
CA LEU A 169 -8.18 -14.57 -0.01
C LEU A 169 -9.32 -13.88 -0.79
N LEU A 170 -10.24 -14.68 -1.33
CA LEU A 170 -11.36 -14.16 -2.14
C LEU A 170 -12.27 -13.25 -1.31
N VAL A 171 -12.62 -13.67 -0.09
CA VAL A 171 -13.48 -12.88 0.81
C VAL A 171 -12.78 -11.61 1.26
N LEU A 172 -11.52 -11.68 1.68
CA LEU A 172 -10.75 -10.52 2.13
C LEU A 172 -10.54 -9.49 1.02
N SER A 173 -10.19 -9.96 -0.18
CA SER A 173 -10.02 -9.11 -1.37
C SER A 173 -11.36 -8.48 -1.77
N GLY A 174 -12.45 -9.25 -1.78
CA GLY A 174 -13.79 -8.75 -2.09
C GLY A 174 -14.28 -7.70 -1.09
N ILE A 175 -14.09 -7.93 0.20
CA ILE A 175 -14.45 -6.97 1.26
C ILE A 175 -13.65 -5.68 1.12
N PHE A 176 -12.36 -5.75 0.81
CA PHE A 176 -11.56 -4.55 0.56
C PHE A 176 -12.16 -3.68 -0.55
N TYR A 177 -12.48 -4.26 -1.71
CA TYR A 177 -13.09 -3.51 -2.82
C TYR A 177 -14.46 -2.95 -2.45
N LEU A 178 -15.30 -3.73 -1.74
CA LEU A 178 -16.61 -3.27 -1.29
C LEU A 178 -16.49 -2.10 -0.31
N VAL A 179 -15.60 -2.15 0.68
CA VAL A 179 -15.43 -1.07 1.66
C VAL A 179 -14.89 0.19 0.98
N GLN A 180 -13.88 0.05 0.12
CA GLN A 180 -13.27 1.18 -0.58
C GLN A 180 -14.29 1.90 -1.48
N PHE A 181 -15.09 1.16 -2.24
CA PHE A 181 -16.03 1.76 -3.19
C PHE A 181 -17.36 2.21 -2.57
N LEU A 182 -17.86 1.48 -1.57
CA LEU A 182 -19.23 1.63 -1.07
C LEU A 182 -19.31 2.46 0.22
N MET A 183 -18.31 2.37 1.10
CA MET A 183 -18.35 3.03 2.42
C MET A 183 -17.66 4.40 2.42
N ILE A 184 -16.44 4.46 1.90
CA ILE A 184 -15.59 5.66 1.98
C ILE A 184 -16.04 6.72 0.97
N ASN A 185 -16.28 6.32 -0.28
CA ASN A 185 -16.71 7.26 -1.33
C ASN A 185 -18.15 7.78 -1.13
N LYS A 186 -19.00 7.07 -0.37
CA LYS A 186 -20.41 7.48 -0.13
C LYS A 186 -20.66 8.09 1.26
N GLY A 187 -19.62 8.28 2.07
CA GLY A 187 -19.74 8.96 3.37
C GLY A 187 -20.63 8.22 4.38
N VAL A 188 -20.50 6.89 4.47
CA VAL A 188 -21.31 6.06 5.39
C VAL A 188 -20.91 6.30 6.85
N ALA A 189 -21.83 6.05 7.78
CA ALA A 189 -21.63 6.23 9.22
C ALA A 189 -20.32 5.57 9.72
N ARG A 190 -19.49 6.36 10.43
CA ARG A 190 -18.20 5.97 11.03
C ARG A 190 -18.20 4.63 11.78
N PRO A 191 -19.21 4.24 12.59
CA PRO A 191 -19.16 2.96 13.31
C PRO A 191 -19.20 1.74 12.40
N LEU A 192 -19.88 1.81 11.26
CA LEU A 192 -19.97 0.69 10.32
C LEU A 192 -18.62 0.42 9.65
N VAL A 193 -17.87 1.49 9.35
CA VAL A 193 -16.50 1.43 8.83
C VAL A 193 -15.55 0.85 9.88
N LEU A 194 -15.70 1.25 11.16
CA LEU A 194 -14.88 0.73 12.25
C LEU A 194 -15.00 -0.80 12.40
N LEU A 195 -16.20 -1.35 12.20
CA LEU A 195 -16.42 -2.80 12.26
C LEU A 195 -15.66 -3.54 11.15
N THR A 196 -15.50 -2.93 9.98
CA THR A 196 -14.71 -3.52 8.89
C THR A 196 -13.21 -3.51 9.15
N PHE A 197 -12.72 -2.65 10.05
CA PHE A 197 -11.31 -2.62 10.44
C PHE A 197 -10.87 -3.81 11.30
N LEU A 198 -11.82 -4.61 11.80
CA LEU A 198 -11.55 -5.88 12.48
C LEU A 198 -10.92 -6.90 11.51
N LEU A 199 -11.21 -6.80 10.20
CA LEU A 199 -10.50 -7.51 9.16
C LEU A 199 -9.23 -6.72 8.80
N SER A 200 -8.07 -7.21 9.27
CA SER A 200 -6.72 -6.64 9.05
C SER A 200 -6.41 -6.09 7.64
N PRO A 201 -6.86 -6.71 6.52
CA PRO A 201 -6.56 -6.20 5.17
C PRO A 201 -7.26 -4.88 4.81
N VAL A 202 -8.41 -4.60 5.43
CA VAL A 202 -9.21 -3.40 5.15
C VAL A 202 -8.51 -2.11 5.61
N PRO A 203 -8.06 -1.97 6.88
CA PRO A 203 -7.36 -0.78 7.33
C PRO A 203 -6.00 -0.62 6.64
N PHE A 204 -5.30 -1.73 6.34
CA PHE A 204 -4.03 -1.68 5.61
C PHE A 204 -4.21 -1.19 4.16
N GLY A 205 -5.21 -1.71 3.46
CA GLY A 205 -5.51 -1.24 2.11
C GLY A 205 -5.95 0.22 2.08
N HIS A 206 -6.75 0.66 3.05
CA HIS A 206 -7.11 2.07 3.22
C HIS A 206 -5.90 2.95 3.53
N PHE A 207 -5.02 2.50 4.44
CA PHE A 207 -3.76 3.16 4.76
C PHE A 207 -2.92 3.39 3.50
N LEU A 208 -2.66 2.35 2.72
CA LEU A 208 -1.91 2.48 1.46
C LEU A 208 -2.59 3.40 0.44
N TYR A 209 -3.92 3.34 0.33
CA TYR A 209 -4.67 4.22 -0.55
C TYR A 209 -4.49 5.69 -0.16
N THR A 210 -4.64 6.02 1.13
CA THR A 210 -4.47 7.39 1.62
C THR A 210 -3.03 7.89 1.55
N MET A 211 -2.04 7.01 1.75
CA MET A 211 -0.64 7.38 1.57
C MET A 211 -0.32 7.73 0.12
N LEU A 212 -0.79 6.90 -0.82
CA LEU A 212 -0.54 7.16 -2.23
C LEU A 212 -1.31 8.41 -2.71
N ASP A 213 -2.48 8.69 -2.14
CA ASP A 213 -3.22 9.92 -2.42
C ASP A 213 -2.49 11.17 -1.92
N GLY A 214 -1.95 11.16 -0.69
CA GLY A 214 -1.15 12.25 -0.14
C GLY A 214 0.14 12.51 -0.91
N GLU A 215 0.80 11.44 -1.36
CA GLU A 215 2.02 11.53 -2.18
C GLU A 215 1.78 12.29 -3.50
N LEU A 216 0.61 12.12 -4.11
CA LEU A 216 0.24 12.80 -5.36
C LEU A 216 -0.18 14.25 -5.18
N LEU A 217 -0.66 14.59 -3.98
CA LEU A 217 -0.95 15.96 -3.58
C LEU A 217 0.31 16.70 -3.13
N THR A 218 1.50 16.08 -3.24
CA THR A 218 2.80 16.58 -2.74
C THR A 218 2.84 16.89 -1.24
N THR A 219 1.78 16.53 -0.53
CA THR A 219 1.65 16.59 0.92
C THR A 219 1.91 15.19 1.45
N GLY A 220 3.18 14.80 1.45
CA GLY A 220 3.59 13.58 2.14
C GLY A 220 3.26 13.67 3.62
N TRP A 221 3.27 12.52 4.32
CA TRP A 221 3.12 12.48 5.78
C TRP A 221 4.38 12.95 6.51
N THR A 222 4.98 14.04 6.03
CA THR A 222 6.16 14.70 6.57
C THR A 222 5.96 16.21 6.52
N SER A 223 5.81 16.82 7.70
CA SER A 223 6.00 18.25 8.03
C SER A 223 4.85 19.27 8.05
N ASP A 224 3.58 18.94 7.80
CA ASP A 224 2.45 19.83 8.18
C ASP A 224 1.98 19.60 9.63
N LEU A 225 2.93 19.57 10.56
CA LEU A 225 2.69 19.90 11.97
C LEU A 225 3.33 21.26 12.23
N SER A 226 2.87 22.29 11.51
CA SER A 226 2.95 23.66 12.05
C SER A 226 1.64 23.93 12.82
N PRO A 227 1.72 24.55 14.01
CA PRO A 227 0.55 24.79 14.86
C PRO A 227 -0.52 25.67 14.20
#